data_AF-A0A938CXK0-F1
#
_entry.id   AF-A0A938CXK0-F1
#
_cell.length_a   1.000
_cell.length_b   1.000
_cell.length_c   1.000
_cell.angle_alpha   90.00
_cell.angle_beta   90.00
_cell.angle_gamma   90.00
#
_symmetry.space_group_name_H-M   'P 1'
#
loop_
_entity.id
_entity.type
_entity.pdbx_description
1 polymer ?
#
loop_
_entity_poly.entity_id
_entity_poly.type
_entity_poly.pdbx_seq_one_letter_code
_entity_poly.pdbx_strand_id
1 'polypeptide(L)'
;KATELTDPRIALSQAGEEGFQQLVPKATSMLPRGVEKSQECAHVLMEAFSSGPSFELFVHVPSFNARTIAPEYEGNMVRAYEYHKRVLKLLQWRCSPKRWYLKTPVHTYDIEPLLKVFPDANFVWTHREPQRALSSVCSLIYHFRRAFVNNPEPVYLGHEHRAYWVKALTRALDARERLGEDRFHDVYHRVQIVDPAKQMREVYAHFGWPWPADMEAKIARWQEEHPKGQHDARPEFFGLDPDEMAEEFRFYTERFGL
;
A
#
# COMPACT_ATOMS: atom_id res chain seq x y z
N LYS A 1 23.06 -1.98 24.59
CA LYS A 1 22.03 -2.90 24.05
C LYS A 1 21.45 -2.24 22.81
N ALA A 2 21.33 -2.95 21.69
CA ALA A 2 20.69 -2.40 20.48
C ALA A 2 19.21 -2.06 20.75
N THR A 3 18.72 -1.00 20.12
CA THR A 3 17.31 -0.59 20.09
C THR A 3 16.81 -0.52 18.66
N GLU A 4 15.51 -0.30 18.45
CA GLU A 4 14.91 -0.12 17.10
C GLU A 4 15.55 1.03 16.29
N LEU A 5 16.20 1.99 16.94
CA LEU A 5 16.85 3.16 16.31
C LEU A 5 18.38 3.13 16.38
N THR A 6 18.98 2.15 17.07
CA THR A 6 20.45 2.11 17.30
C THR A 6 21.07 0.76 17.03
N ASP A 7 20.33 -0.15 16.40
CA ASP A 7 20.85 -1.45 16.02
C ASP A 7 21.94 -1.31 14.95
N PRO A 8 23.12 -1.93 15.10
CA PRO A 8 24.21 -1.82 14.12
C PRO A 8 23.81 -2.30 12.71
N ARG A 9 22.75 -3.12 12.59
CA ARG A 9 22.23 -3.55 11.30
C ARG A 9 21.60 -2.39 10.50
N ILE A 10 21.15 -1.31 11.16
CA ILE A 10 20.62 -0.12 10.47
C ILE A 10 21.71 0.49 9.57
N ALA A 11 22.92 0.65 10.10
CA ALA A 11 24.07 1.16 9.34
C ALA A 11 24.46 0.23 8.18
N LEU A 12 24.33 -1.10 8.35
CA LEU A 12 24.56 -2.05 7.26
C LEU A 12 23.49 -1.93 6.17
N SER A 13 22.22 -1.75 6.57
CA SER A 13 21.11 -1.57 5.63
C SER A 13 21.20 -0.25 4.86
N GLN A 14 21.88 0.76 5.39
CA GLN A 14 22.02 2.07 4.76
C GLN A 14 22.72 1.98 3.40
N ALA A 15 23.80 1.20 3.30
CA ALA A 15 24.50 0.98 2.03
C ALA A 15 23.60 0.30 0.97
N GLY A 16 22.71 -0.60 1.40
CA GLY A 16 21.74 -1.25 0.52
C GLY A 16 20.68 -0.28 0.01
N GLU A 17 20.18 0.61 0.85
CA GLU A 17 19.23 1.65 0.46
C GLU A 17 19.88 2.66 -0.51
N GLU A 18 21.13 3.05 -0.29
CA GLU A 18 21.88 3.92 -1.22
C GLU A 18 22.06 3.26 -2.60
N GLY A 19 22.43 1.97 -2.64
CA GLY A 19 22.52 1.21 -3.88
C GLY A 19 21.17 1.13 -4.61
N PHE A 20 20.07 0.94 -3.86
CA PHE A 20 18.72 0.94 -4.43
C PHE A 20 18.33 2.30 -5.04
N GLN A 21 18.64 3.41 -4.35
CA GLN A 21 18.36 4.76 -4.84
C GLN A 21 19.13 5.09 -6.12
N GLN A 22 20.35 4.58 -6.26
CA GLN A 22 21.13 4.71 -7.51
C GLN A 22 20.52 3.90 -8.66
N LEU A 23 19.98 2.72 -8.35
CA LEU A 23 19.39 1.83 -9.35
C LEU A 23 18.02 2.34 -9.86
N VAL A 24 17.20 2.94 -8.98
CA VAL A 24 15.85 3.41 -9.32
C VAL A 24 15.64 4.88 -8.90
N PRO A 25 16.41 5.85 -9.44
CA PRO A 25 16.46 7.22 -8.91
C PRO A 25 15.11 7.96 -8.98
N LYS A 26 14.29 7.68 -10.00
CA LYS A 26 12.95 8.24 -10.10
C LYS A 26 12.00 7.74 -9.01
N ALA A 27 12.15 6.50 -8.55
CA ALA A 27 11.29 5.93 -7.51
C ALA A 27 11.53 6.58 -6.13
N THR A 28 12.75 7.06 -5.86
CA THR A 28 13.10 7.75 -4.61
C THR A 28 12.23 8.98 -4.35
N SER A 29 11.78 9.66 -5.42
CA SER A 29 10.84 10.80 -5.31
C SER A 29 9.36 10.40 -5.17
N MET A 30 9.04 9.13 -5.42
CA MET A 30 7.66 8.64 -5.47
C MET A 30 7.24 7.89 -4.20
N LEU A 31 8.20 7.35 -3.45
CA LEU A 31 7.97 6.59 -2.23
C LEU A 31 8.93 7.07 -1.14
N PRO A 32 8.41 7.59 0.00
CA PRO A 32 9.23 7.84 1.17
C PRO A 32 9.89 6.53 1.63
N ARG A 33 11.20 6.42 1.45
CA ARG A 33 12.01 5.24 1.82
C ARG A 33 13.16 5.64 2.73
N GLY A 34 13.70 4.65 3.43
CA GLY A 34 14.81 4.80 4.35
C GLY A 34 14.82 3.66 5.37
N VAL A 35 15.99 3.40 5.95
CA VAL A 35 16.22 2.28 6.86
C VAL A 35 15.44 2.38 8.18
N GLU A 36 15.02 3.60 8.56
CA GLU A 36 14.19 3.87 9.74
C GLU A 36 12.74 4.26 9.38
N LYS A 37 12.40 4.30 8.09
CA LYS A 37 11.05 4.67 7.63
C LYS A 37 10.15 3.45 7.63
N SER A 38 8.86 3.66 7.85
CA SER A 38 7.85 2.61 7.74
C SER A 38 7.90 1.97 6.34
N GLN A 39 7.88 0.65 6.31
CA GLN A 39 7.86 -0.15 5.07
C GLN A 39 6.51 -0.83 4.89
N GLU A 40 6.23 -1.27 3.67
CA GLU A 40 4.99 -1.98 3.37
C GLU A 40 5.03 -3.45 3.80
N CYS A 41 3.87 -4.00 4.18
CA CYS A 41 3.73 -5.44 4.45
C CYS A 41 4.04 -6.32 3.22
N ALA A 42 3.96 -5.74 2.01
CA ALA A 42 4.32 -6.39 0.75
C ALA A 42 5.70 -7.07 0.82
N HIS A 43 6.69 -6.46 1.47
CA HIS A 43 8.04 -7.03 1.58
C HIS A 43 8.05 -8.39 2.28
N VAL A 44 7.30 -8.53 3.38
CA VAL A 44 7.19 -9.80 4.12
C VAL A 44 6.29 -10.80 3.37
N LEU A 45 5.23 -10.32 2.74
CA LEU A 45 4.30 -11.18 1.98
C LEU A 45 4.96 -11.76 0.72
N MET A 46 5.91 -11.04 0.12
CA MET A 46 6.71 -11.53 -1.02
C MET A 46 7.58 -12.73 -0.64
N GLU A 47 8.11 -12.79 0.59
CA GLU A 47 8.94 -13.93 1.04
C GLU A 47 8.15 -15.24 1.07
N ALA A 48 6.82 -15.17 1.15
CA ALA A 48 5.92 -16.32 1.07
C ALA A 48 5.45 -16.65 -0.36
N PHE A 49 5.96 -15.94 -1.38
CA PHE A 49 5.59 -16.13 -2.80
C PHE A 49 4.07 -16.16 -3.06
N SER A 50 3.32 -15.37 -2.29
CA SER A 50 1.85 -15.40 -2.32
C SER A 50 1.20 -14.08 -2.73
N SER A 51 2.01 -13.03 -2.96
CA SER A 51 1.53 -11.71 -3.39
C SER A 51 2.07 -11.36 -4.79
N GLY A 52 1.44 -11.87 -5.85
CA GLY A 52 1.79 -11.55 -7.24
C GLY A 52 1.88 -10.04 -7.52
N PRO A 53 0.88 -9.23 -7.12
CA PRO A 53 0.93 -7.78 -7.29
C PRO A 53 2.16 -7.10 -6.64
N SER A 54 2.74 -7.70 -5.59
CA SER A 54 4.00 -7.20 -5.01
C SER A 54 5.23 -7.59 -5.83
N PHE A 55 5.24 -8.76 -6.47
CA PHE A 55 6.32 -9.15 -7.38
C PHE A 55 6.33 -8.32 -8.67
N GLU A 56 5.15 -7.92 -9.17
CA GLU A 56 5.00 -7.04 -10.33
C GLU A 56 5.73 -5.70 -10.18
N LEU A 57 6.05 -5.25 -8.96
CA LEU A 57 6.90 -4.07 -8.77
C LEU A 57 8.27 -4.25 -9.43
N PHE A 58 8.86 -5.45 -9.38
CA PHE A 58 10.25 -5.68 -9.77
C PHE A 58 10.39 -6.47 -11.06
N VAL A 59 9.44 -7.34 -11.40
CA VAL A 59 9.50 -8.23 -12.55
C VAL A 59 8.18 -8.25 -13.31
N HIS A 60 8.18 -8.80 -14.53
CA HIS A 60 6.97 -9.03 -15.31
C HIS A 60 6.66 -10.54 -15.34
N VAL A 61 5.68 -10.98 -14.54
CA VAL A 61 5.37 -12.39 -14.29
C VAL A 61 3.86 -12.66 -14.35
N PRO A 62 3.20 -12.41 -15.49
CA PRO A 62 1.74 -12.36 -15.59
C PRO A 62 1.04 -13.67 -15.20
N SER A 63 1.64 -14.83 -15.52
CA SER A 63 1.10 -16.14 -15.13
C SER A 63 1.15 -16.38 -13.62
N PHE A 64 2.17 -15.86 -12.93
CA PHE A 64 2.28 -15.91 -11.48
C PHE A 64 1.22 -15.02 -10.83
N ASN A 65 1.03 -13.79 -11.32
CA ASN A 65 0.03 -12.87 -10.76
C ASN A 65 -1.37 -13.43 -10.87
N ALA A 66 -1.75 -13.86 -12.09
CA ALA A 66 -3.04 -14.46 -12.37
C ALA A 66 -3.31 -15.64 -11.43
N ARG A 67 -2.29 -16.47 -11.17
CA ARG A 67 -2.40 -17.59 -10.23
C ARG A 67 -2.56 -17.13 -8.79
N THR A 68 -1.81 -16.13 -8.32
CA THR A 68 -1.87 -15.68 -6.92
C THR A 68 -3.20 -15.04 -6.54
N ILE A 69 -3.91 -14.45 -7.51
CA ILE A 69 -5.23 -13.84 -7.29
C ILE A 69 -6.39 -14.79 -7.61
N ALA A 70 -6.11 -16.03 -8.01
CA ALA A 70 -7.14 -17.01 -8.29
C ALA A 70 -7.77 -17.52 -6.97
N PRO A 71 -9.09 -17.81 -6.93
CA PRO A 71 -9.77 -18.25 -5.71
C PRO A 71 -9.11 -19.46 -5.02
N GLU A 72 -8.63 -20.42 -5.81
CA GLU A 72 -7.92 -21.62 -5.32
C GLU A 72 -6.61 -21.31 -4.59
N TYR A 73 -6.04 -20.11 -4.80
CA TYR A 73 -4.79 -19.67 -4.19
C TYR A 73 -5.01 -18.90 -2.88
N GLU A 74 -6.27 -18.63 -2.49
CA GLU A 74 -6.58 -17.88 -1.27
C GLU A 74 -5.93 -18.50 -0.02
N GLY A 75 -5.89 -19.83 0.06
CA GLY A 75 -5.26 -20.55 1.18
C GLY A 75 -3.74 -20.31 1.29
N ASN A 76 -3.06 -19.98 0.19
CA ASN A 76 -1.65 -19.61 0.23
C ASN A 76 -1.47 -18.20 0.82
N MET A 77 -2.37 -17.27 0.49
CA MET A 77 -2.34 -15.95 1.09
C MET A 77 -2.62 -15.97 2.59
N VAL A 78 -3.47 -16.88 3.07
CA VAL A 78 -3.64 -17.11 4.52
C VAL A 78 -2.32 -17.51 5.17
N ARG A 79 -1.58 -18.46 4.58
CA ARG A 79 -0.25 -18.87 5.08
C ARG A 79 0.76 -17.72 5.04
N ALA A 80 0.70 -16.85 4.04
CA ALA A 80 1.53 -15.65 3.96
C ALA A 80 1.22 -14.67 5.10
N TYR A 81 -0.06 -14.47 5.46
CA TYR A 81 -0.42 -13.68 6.63
C TYR A 81 -0.02 -14.34 7.96
N GLU A 82 -0.08 -15.68 8.06
CA GLU A 82 0.43 -16.40 9.25
C GLU A 82 1.94 -16.19 9.41
N TYR A 83 2.70 -16.24 8.32
CA TYR A 83 4.12 -15.90 8.30
C TYR A 83 4.34 -14.44 8.70
N HIS A 84 3.58 -13.52 8.11
CA HIS A 84 3.60 -12.09 8.47
C HIS A 84 3.37 -11.89 9.98
N LYS A 85 2.37 -12.55 10.58
CA LYS A 85 2.10 -12.51 12.03
C LYS A 85 3.29 -13.01 12.85
N ARG A 86 4.02 -14.02 12.39
CA ARG A 86 5.25 -14.50 13.06
C ARG A 86 6.36 -13.45 13.01
N VAL A 87 6.56 -12.79 11.86
CA VAL A 87 7.54 -11.70 11.72
C VAL A 87 7.18 -10.54 12.64
N LEU A 88 5.92 -10.12 12.68
CA LEU A 88 5.47 -9.05 13.60
C LEU A 88 5.69 -9.42 15.07
N LYS A 89 5.42 -10.67 15.47
CA LYS A 89 5.71 -11.15 16.84
C LYS A 89 7.20 -11.08 17.16
N LEU A 90 8.07 -11.40 16.20
CA LEU A 90 9.53 -11.30 16.36
C LEU A 90 9.96 -9.84 16.53
N LEU A 91 9.46 -8.93 15.68
CA LEU A 91 9.78 -7.50 15.76
C LEU A 91 9.26 -6.85 17.05
N GLN A 92 8.09 -7.28 17.54
CA GLN A 92 7.52 -6.83 18.80
C GLN A 92 8.25 -7.41 20.03
N TRP A 93 9.01 -8.49 19.87
CA TRP A 93 9.64 -9.15 21.00
C TRP A 93 10.63 -8.20 21.68
N ARG A 94 10.29 -7.80 22.92
CA ARG A 94 11.01 -6.83 23.75
C ARG A 94 10.99 -5.38 23.24
N CYS A 95 10.10 -5.05 22.29
CA CYS A 95 9.87 -3.70 21.80
C CYS A 95 8.42 -3.26 22.10
N SER A 96 8.25 -2.02 22.55
CA SER A 96 6.95 -1.33 22.59
C SER A 96 6.97 -0.21 21.56
N PRO A 97 5.83 0.21 20.99
CA PRO A 97 4.44 -0.17 21.30
C PRO A 97 4.00 -1.53 20.72
N LYS A 98 2.85 -2.03 21.21
CA LYS A 98 2.28 -3.33 20.82
C LYS A 98 1.16 -3.25 19.77
N ARG A 99 0.72 -2.04 19.40
CA ARG A 99 -0.28 -1.82 18.36
C ARG A 99 0.45 -1.65 17.02
N TRP A 100 0.12 -2.51 16.06
CA TRP A 100 0.68 -2.47 14.73
C TRP A 100 -0.17 -1.59 13.82
N TYR A 101 0.48 -0.63 13.14
CA TYR A 101 -0.07 0.07 11.99
C TYR A 101 0.60 -0.51 10.75
N LEU A 102 -0.20 -1.16 9.92
CA LEU A 102 0.26 -1.96 8.79
C LEU A 102 -0.30 -1.36 7.52
N LYS A 103 0.49 -1.35 6.45
CA LYS A 103 0.07 -0.81 5.17
C LYS A 103 0.64 -1.60 4.01
N THR A 104 -0.23 -1.97 3.09
CA THR A 104 0.10 -2.24 1.69
C THR A 104 -1.19 -2.23 0.87
N PRO A 105 -1.19 -1.78 -0.39
CA PRO A 105 -2.38 -1.83 -1.24
C PRO A 105 -2.91 -3.26 -1.46
N VAL A 106 -2.06 -4.29 -1.33
CA VAL A 106 -2.41 -5.72 -1.44
C VAL A 106 -3.53 -6.13 -0.47
N HIS A 107 -3.58 -5.52 0.71
CA HIS A 107 -4.63 -5.80 1.70
C HIS A 107 -6.04 -5.60 1.16
N THR A 108 -6.23 -4.71 0.17
CA THR A 108 -7.53 -4.42 -0.45
C THR A 108 -8.12 -5.67 -1.11
N TYR A 109 -7.31 -6.44 -1.85
CA TYR A 109 -7.76 -7.66 -2.49
C TYR A 109 -7.95 -8.81 -1.48
N ASP A 110 -7.08 -8.82 -0.46
CA ASP A 110 -6.91 -9.95 0.46
C ASP A 110 -7.50 -9.71 1.86
N ILE A 111 -8.57 -8.93 1.98
CA ILE A 111 -9.25 -8.69 3.27
C ILE A 111 -9.68 -10.01 3.92
N GLU A 112 -10.22 -10.96 3.15
CA GLU A 112 -10.66 -12.27 3.65
C GLU A 112 -9.50 -13.11 4.24
N PRO A 113 -8.40 -13.39 3.50
CA PRO A 113 -7.20 -14.01 4.08
C PRO A 113 -6.64 -13.28 5.29
N LEU A 114 -6.61 -11.94 5.26
CA LEU A 114 -6.09 -11.12 6.35
C LEU A 114 -6.89 -11.39 7.64
N LEU A 115 -8.22 -11.38 7.55
CA LEU A 115 -9.10 -11.54 8.71
C LEU A 115 -9.09 -12.95 9.29
N LYS A 116 -8.76 -13.97 8.50
CA LYS A 116 -8.51 -15.33 9.02
C LYS A 116 -7.34 -15.35 10.02
N VAL A 117 -6.38 -14.43 9.90
CA VAL A 117 -5.18 -14.35 10.75
C VAL A 117 -5.24 -13.22 11.77
N PHE A 118 -5.87 -12.10 11.42
CA PHE A 118 -6.07 -10.90 12.22
C PHE A 118 -7.57 -10.56 12.33
N PRO A 119 -8.36 -11.37 13.03
CA PRO A 119 -9.83 -11.22 13.07
C PRO A 119 -10.29 -9.90 13.69
N ASP A 120 -9.42 -9.24 14.45
CA ASP A 120 -9.59 -7.96 15.13
C ASP A 120 -9.04 -6.75 14.34
N ALA A 121 -8.62 -6.93 13.09
CA ALA A 121 -8.08 -5.84 12.27
C ALA A 121 -9.12 -4.75 11.99
N ASN A 122 -8.73 -3.49 12.22
CA ASN A 122 -9.48 -2.32 11.78
C ASN A 122 -8.84 -1.73 10.52
N PHE A 123 -9.65 -1.14 9.66
CA PHE A 123 -9.21 -0.66 8.35
C PHE A 123 -9.32 0.86 8.26
N VAL A 124 -8.20 1.51 8.01
CA VAL A 124 -8.17 2.89 7.55
C VAL A 124 -8.11 2.84 6.02
N TRP A 125 -9.23 3.11 5.36
CA TRP A 125 -9.32 3.02 3.90
C TRP A 125 -8.99 4.38 3.28
N THR A 126 -7.91 4.44 2.52
CA THR A 126 -7.53 5.66 1.81
C THR A 126 -8.21 5.78 0.45
N HIS A 127 -8.84 6.92 0.17
CA HIS A 127 -9.53 7.19 -1.10
C HIS A 127 -8.84 8.30 -1.90
N ARG A 128 -8.77 8.10 -3.22
CA ARG A 128 -8.28 9.04 -4.22
C ARG A 128 -8.98 8.71 -5.54
N GLU A 129 -9.13 9.71 -6.41
CA GLU A 129 -9.56 9.50 -7.80
C GLU A 129 -8.90 8.26 -8.43
N PRO A 130 -9.68 7.21 -8.78
CA PRO A 130 -9.14 5.96 -9.29
C PRO A 130 -8.26 6.18 -10.51
N GLN A 131 -8.66 7.07 -11.41
CA GLN A 131 -7.88 7.43 -12.61
C GLN A 131 -6.48 7.94 -12.25
N ARG A 132 -6.39 8.89 -11.31
CA ARG A 132 -5.11 9.46 -10.88
C ARG A 132 -4.28 8.47 -10.08
N ALA A 133 -4.93 7.64 -9.27
CA ALA A 133 -4.27 6.62 -8.47
C ALA A 133 -3.68 5.52 -9.37
N LEU A 134 -4.43 5.07 -10.37
CA LEU A 134 -4.03 4.03 -11.30
C LEU A 134 -2.88 4.48 -12.20
N SER A 135 -2.97 5.66 -12.81
CA SER A 135 -1.85 6.21 -13.58
C SER A 135 -0.58 6.36 -12.73
N SER A 136 -0.73 6.78 -11.47
CA SER A 136 0.38 6.90 -10.54
C SER A 136 1.02 5.56 -10.18
N VAL A 137 0.22 4.50 -9.96
CA VAL A 137 0.76 3.17 -9.62
C VAL A 137 1.42 2.51 -10.83
N CYS A 138 0.85 2.65 -12.03
CA CYS A 138 1.48 2.17 -13.27
C CYS A 138 2.81 2.89 -13.53
N SER A 139 2.86 4.22 -13.33
CA SER A 139 4.10 5.01 -13.44
C SER A 139 5.19 4.54 -12.47
N LEU A 140 4.81 4.30 -11.21
CA LEU A 140 5.71 3.76 -10.19
C LEU A 140 6.28 2.41 -10.62
N ILE A 141 5.42 1.46 -10.97
CA ILE A 141 5.82 0.10 -11.33
C ILE A 141 6.68 0.08 -12.59
N TYR A 142 6.31 0.87 -13.60
CA TYR A 142 7.11 1.04 -14.81
C TYR A 142 8.54 1.52 -14.51
N HIS A 143 8.69 2.48 -13.60
CA HIS A 143 10.02 2.97 -13.21
C HIS A 143 10.85 1.94 -12.47
N PHE A 144 10.24 1.15 -11.56
CA PHE A 144 10.93 0.04 -10.92
C PHE A 144 11.32 -1.04 -11.93
N ARG A 145 10.38 -1.50 -12.77
CA ARG A 145 10.62 -2.56 -13.75
C ARG A 145 11.77 -2.26 -14.69
N ARG A 146 11.88 -1.03 -15.19
CA ARG A 146 12.97 -0.67 -16.11
C ARG A 146 14.36 -0.86 -15.54
N ALA A 147 14.51 -0.98 -14.22
CA ALA A 147 15.80 -1.31 -13.61
C ALA A 147 16.14 -2.80 -13.66
N PHE A 148 15.15 -3.68 -13.89
CA PHE A 148 15.28 -5.13 -13.79
C PHE A 148 14.84 -5.89 -15.05
N VAL A 149 14.06 -5.27 -15.94
CA VAL A 149 13.58 -5.87 -17.20
C VAL A 149 13.81 -4.95 -18.39
N ASN A 150 14.15 -5.54 -19.54
CA ASN A 150 14.44 -4.80 -20.78
C ASN A 150 13.18 -4.18 -21.41
N ASN A 151 12.04 -4.85 -21.29
CA ASN A 151 10.77 -4.37 -21.82
C ASN A 151 9.70 -4.41 -20.71
N PRO A 152 9.31 -3.25 -20.16
CA PRO A 152 8.34 -3.16 -19.07
C PRO A 152 6.87 -3.23 -19.53
N GLU A 153 6.59 -3.29 -20.84
CA GLU A 153 5.23 -3.47 -21.40
C GLU A 153 4.17 -2.53 -20.79
N PRO A 154 4.29 -1.19 -20.94
CA PRO A 154 3.49 -0.22 -20.20
C PRO A 154 1.98 -0.29 -20.49
N VAL A 155 1.58 -0.65 -21.71
CA VAL A 155 0.16 -0.80 -22.08
C VAL A 155 -0.43 -2.05 -21.43
N TYR A 156 0.28 -3.18 -21.46
CA TYR A 156 -0.13 -4.38 -20.73
C TYR A 156 -0.27 -4.08 -19.23
N LEU A 157 0.72 -3.40 -18.64
CA LEU A 157 0.72 -2.99 -17.24
C LEU A 157 -0.54 -2.18 -16.89
N GLY A 158 -0.95 -1.23 -17.73
CA GLY A 158 -2.16 -0.45 -17.52
C GLY A 158 -3.41 -1.31 -17.50
N HIS A 159 -3.60 -2.14 -18.54
CA HIS A 159 -4.77 -3.03 -18.62
C HIS A 159 -4.83 -4.04 -17.47
N GLU A 160 -3.70 -4.64 -17.11
CA GLU A 160 -3.63 -5.61 -16.00
C GLU A 160 -3.99 -4.94 -14.67
N HIS A 161 -3.41 -3.78 -14.36
CA HIS A 161 -3.71 -3.08 -13.11
C HIS A 161 -5.13 -2.52 -13.07
N ARG A 162 -5.69 -2.08 -14.19
CA ARG A 162 -7.10 -1.68 -14.29
C ARG A 162 -8.00 -2.84 -13.87
N ALA A 163 -7.86 -4.00 -14.52
CA ALA A 163 -8.65 -5.19 -14.22
C ALA A 163 -8.46 -5.66 -12.77
N TYR A 164 -7.22 -5.65 -12.26
CA TYR A 164 -6.91 -6.00 -10.88
C TYR A 164 -7.61 -5.07 -9.89
N TRP A 165 -7.55 -3.75 -10.10
CA TRP A 165 -8.09 -2.78 -9.16
C TRP A 165 -9.61 -2.73 -9.14
N VAL A 166 -10.28 -2.92 -10.28
CA VAL A 166 -11.74 -3.13 -10.30
C VAL A 166 -12.09 -4.32 -9.41
N LYS A 167 -11.45 -5.48 -9.64
CA LYS A 167 -11.71 -6.70 -8.86
C LYS A 167 -11.40 -6.54 -7.37
N ALA A 168 -10.27 -5.89 -7.04
CA ALA A 168 -9.85 -5.65 -5.66
C ALA A 168 -10.84 -4.76 -4.91
N LEU A 169 -11.29 -3.67 -5.52
CA LEU A 169 -12.23 -2.74 -4.91
C LEU A 169 -13.61 -3.37 -4.75
N THR A 170 -14.13 -4.08 -5.76
CA THR A 170 -15.40 -4.81 -5.63
C THR A 170 -15.36 -5.78 -4.45
N ARG A 171 -14.32 -6.63 -4.40
CA ARG A 171 -14.16 -7.60 -3.31
C ARG A 171 -14.00 -6.94 -1.94
N ALA A 172 -13.30 -5.81 -1.86
CA ALA A 172 -13.15 -5.07 -0.61
C ALA A 172 -14.48 -4.45 -0.14
N LEU A 173 -15.31 -3.98 -1.06
CA LEU A 173 -16.65 -3.47 -0.76
C LEU A 173 -17.57 -4.58 -0.25
N ASP A 174 -17.57 -5.74 -0.90
CA ASP A 174 -18.32 -6.92 -0.45
C ASP A 174 -17.93 -7.33 0.98
N ALA A 175 -16.61 -7.31 1.27
CA ALA A 175 -16.10 -7.59 2.61
C ALA A 175 -16.57 -6.52 3.62
N ARG A 176 -16.50 -5.23 3.26
CA ARG A 176 -16.96 -4.12 4.12
C ARG A 176 -18.45 -4.24 4.44
N GLU A 177 -19.30 -4.56 3.47
CA GLU A 177 -20.74 -4.75 3.68
C GLU A 177 -21.05 -5.85 4.70
N ARG A 178 -20.27 -6.94 4.67
CA ARG A 178 -20.43 -8.05 5.61
C ARG A 178 -19.86 -7.76 7.01
N LEU A 179 -18.79 -6.98 7.09
CA LEU A 179 -18.06 -6.70 8.34
C LEU A 179 -18.66 -5.53 9.12
N GLY A 180 -19.39 -4.64 8.44
CA GLY A 180 -19.98 -3.44 9.01
C GLY A 180 -19.04 -2.23 9.02
N GLU A 181 -19.66 -1.05 9.00
CA GLU A 181 -18.97 0.24 8.87
C GLU A 181 -18.07 0.56 10.07
N ASP A 182 -18.35 0.03 11.26
CA ASP A 182 -17.54 0.28 12.47
C ASP A 182 -16.07 -0.19 12.32
N ARG A 183 -15.82 -1.17 11.44
CA ARG A 183 -14.48 -1.71 11.17
C ARG A 183 -13.66 -0.84 10.21
N PHE A 184 -14.28 0.14 9.56
CA PHE A 184 -13.68 0.95 8.50
C PHE A 184 -13.75 2.42 8.84
N HIS A 185 -12.69 3.16 8.52
CA HIS A 185 -12.70 4.62 8.55
C HIS A 185 -12.05 5.17 7.29
N ASP A 186 -12.76 6.07 6.61
CA ASP A 186 -12.38 6.57 5.30
C ASP A 186 -11.49 7.82 5.41
N VAL A 187 -10.37 7.81 4.70
CA VAL A 187 -9.37 8.89 4.68
C VAL A 187 -9.20 9.36 3.24
N TYR A 188 -9.58 10.61 2.98
CA TYR A 188 -9.62 11.16 1.64
C TYR A 188 -8.34 11.93 1.31
N HIS A 189 -7.69 11.58 0.20
CA HIS A 189 -6.49 12.26 -0.28
C HIS A 189 -6.66 13.78 -0.34
N ARG A 190 -7.80 14.29 -0.82
CA ARG A 190 -8.11 15.74 -0.91
C ARG A 190 -8.13 16.45 0.45
N VAL A 191 -8.41 15.74 1.54
CA VAL A 191 -8.36 16.28 2.90
C VAL A 191 -6.96 16.08 3.48
N GLN A 192 -6.37 14.90 3.31
CA GLN A 192 -5.02 14.57 3.78
C GLN A 192 -3.94 15.51 3.22
N ILE A 193 -4.16 16.13 2.05
CA ILE A 193 -3.24 17.12 1.48
C ILE A 193 -3.34 18.50 2.15
N VAL A 194 -4.49 18.83 2.74
CA VAL A 194 -4.77 20.14 3.33
C VAL A 194 -4.63 20.11 4.85
N ASP A 195 -5.28 19.13 5.50
CA ASP A 195 -5.36 19.03 6.96
C ASP A 195 -5.29 17.55 7.40
N PRO A 196 -4.09 16.93 7.35
CA PRO A 196 -3.91 15.56 7.81
C PRO A 196 -4.09 15.42 9.32
N ALA A 197 -3.87 16.47 10.11
CA ALA A 197 -4.04 16.43 11.56
C ALA A 197 -5.51 16.23 11.93
N LYS A 198 -6.43 16.96 11.30
CA LYS A 198 -7.87 16.75 11.46
C LYS A 198 -8.27 15.33 11.09
N GLN A 199 -7.90 14.87 9.90
CA GLN A 199 -8.31 13.56 9.40
C GLN A 199 -7.78 12.41 10.28
N MET A 200 -6.53 12.50 10.75
CA MET A 200 -5.99 11.51 11.68
C MET A 200 -6.67 11.56 13.06
N ARG A 201 -7.11 12.73 13.53
CA ARG A 201 -7.86 12.85 14.79
C ARG A 201 -9.22 12.14 14.69
N GLU A 202 -9.89 12.25 13.54
CA GLU A 202 -11.15 11.55 13.25
C GLU A 202 -10.95 10.02 13.25
N VAL A 203 -9.88 9.52 12.61
CA VAL A 203 -9.50 8.09 12.66
C VAL A 203 -9.33 7.60 14.11
N TYR A 204 -8.57 8.35 14.92
CA TYR A 204 -8.32 7.97 16.31
C TYR A 204 -9.59 7.98 17.14
N ALA A 205 -10.45 8.98 16.96
CA ALA A 205 -11.74 9.06 17.64
C ALA A 205 -12.66 7.88 17.26
N HIS A 206 -12.76 7.56 15.97
CA HIS A 206 -13.59 6.47 15.45
C HIS A 206 -13.24 5.12 16.09
N PHE A 207 -11.95 4.80 16.20
CA PHE A 207 -11.51 3.54 16.82
C PHE A 207 -11.28 3.62 18.33
N GLY A 208 -11.60 4.75 18.98
CA GLY A 208 -11.42 4.94 20.42
C GLY A 208 -9.95 4.90 20.86
N TRP A 209 -9.02 5.32 20.01
CA TRP A 209 -7.58 5.33 20.31
C TRP A 209 -7.17 6.65 20.96
N PRO A 210 -6.24 6.62 21.94
CA PRO A 210 -5.76 7.83 22.58
C PRO A 210 -4.95 8.67 21.57
N TRP A 211 -5.35 9.93 21.40
CA TRP A 211 -4.62 10.90 20.58
C TRP A 211 -3.34 11.35 21.30
N PRO A 212 -2.13 11.07 20.76
CA PRO A 212 -0.89 11.45 21.44
C PRO A 212 -0.72 12.98 21.46
N ALA A 213 -0.27 13.52 22.60
CA ALA A 213 -0.13 14.96 22.80
C ALA A 213 0.84 15.64 21.80
N ASP A 214 1.80 14.90 21.26
CA ASP A 214 2.79 15.39 20.30
C ASP A 214 2.45 15.08 18.83
N MET A 215 1.29 14.45 18.56
CA MET A 215 0.92 13.98 17.22
C MET A 215 0.79 15.12 16.22
N GLU A 216 0.16 16.23 16.61
CA GLU A 216 -0.01 17.39 15.73
C GLU A 216 1.33 18.00 15.32
N ALA A 217 2.25 18.17 16.28
CA ALA A 217 3.59 18.67 16.02
C ALA A 217 4.41 17.72 15.13
N LYS A 218 4.22 16.40 15.28
CA LYS A 218 4.85 15.40 14.40
C LYS A 218 4.30 15.46 12.97
N ILE A 219 2.98 15.60 12.83
CA ILE A 219 2.32 15.74 11.52
C ILE A 219 2.78 17.02 10.81
N ALA A 220 2.76 18.16 11.51
CA ALA A 220 3.18 19.45 10.95
C ALA A 220 4.65 19.39 10.46
N ARG A 221 5.56 18.90 11.31
CA ARG A 221 6.96 18.71 10.94
C ARG A 221 7.13 17.81 9.72
N TRP A 222 6.37 16.71 9.66
CA TRP A 222 6.42 15.81 8.51
C TRP A 222 6.00 16.51 7.21
N GLN A 223 4.97 17.36 7.25
CA GLN A 223 4.53 18.13 6.09
C GLN A 223 5.58 19.16 5.63
N GLU A 224 6.25 19.82 6.59
CA GLU A 224 7.33 20.78 6.30
C GLU A 224 8.55 20.10 5.66
N GLU A 225 8.93 18.93 6.17
CA GLU A 225 10.07 18.15 5.67
C GLU A 225 9.78 17.46 4.32
N HIS A 226 8.51 17.26 3.96
CA HIS A 226 8.09 16.51 2.77
C HIS A 226 7.09 17.31 1.92
N PRO A 227 7.51 18.45 1.32
CA PRO A 227 6.66 19.23 0.45
C PRO A 227 6.21 18.39 -0.74
N LYS A 228 4.94 18.56 -1.15
CA LYS A 228 4.36 17.77 -2.22
C LYS A 228 4.93 18.16 -3.58
N GLY A 229 5.50 17.19 -4.27
CA GLY A 229 5.78 17.30 -5.70
C GLY A 229 4.51 17.14 -6.55
N GLN A 230 4.54 17.65 -7.77
CA GLN A 230 3.58 17.27 -8.79
C GLN A 230 4.05 15.96 -9.44
N HIS A 231 3.16 14.98 -9.52
CA HIS A 231 3.40 13.76 -10.27
C HIS A 231 2.46 13.73 -11.47
N ASP A 232 3.03 13.95 -12.65
CA ASP A 232 2.29 13.90 -13.91
C ASP A 232 2.42 12.50 -14.51
N ALA A 233 1.41 11.68 -14.25
CA ALA A 233 1.29 10.35 -14.85
C ALA A 233 0.31 10.43 -16.02
N ARG A 234 0.82 10.21 -17.24
CA ARG A 234 0.04 10.25 -18.48
C ARG A 234 -0.72 8.92 -18.67
N PRO A 235 -2.05 8.87 -18.47
CA PRO A 235 -2.81 7.62 -18.56
C PRO A 235 -2.68 6.96 -19.94
N GLU A 236 -2.57 7.74 -21.01
CA GLU A 236 -2.48 7.27 -22.39
C GLU A 236 -1.19 6.47 -22.63
N PHE A 237 -0.11 6.79 -21.90
CA PHE A 237 1.15 6.04 -21.96
C PHE A 237 0.99 4.59 -21.48
N PHE A 238 -0.01 4.33 -20.63
CA PHE A 238 -0.35 3.00 -20.11
C PHE A 238 -1.57 2.39 -20.83
N GLY A 239 -2.04 2.99 -21.92
CA GLY A 239 -3.25 2.52 -22.61
C GLY A 239 -4.52 2.65 -21.76
N LEU A 240 -4.54 3.58 -20.79
CA LEU A 240 -5.70 3.85 -19.96
C LEU A 240 -6.54 4.96 -20.61
N ASP A 241 -7.76 4.62 -21.00
CA ASP A 241 -8.74 5.58 -21.49
C ASP A 241 -9.52 6.20 -20.31
N PRO A 242 -9.53 7.54 -20.16
CA PRO A 242 -10.20 8.19 -19.03
C PRO A 242 -11.72 7.97 -18.95
N ASP A 243 -12.42 7.89 -20.08
CA ASP A 243 -13.88 7.74 -20.11
C ASP A 243 -14.26 6.30 -19.72
N GLU A 244 -13.53 5.33 -20.27
CA GLU A 244 -13.64 3.93 -19.88
C GLU A 244 -13.36 3.72 -18.38
N MET A 245 -12.32 4.34 -17.84
CA MET A 245 -12.04 4.27 -16.40
C MET A 245 -13.13 4.96 -15.57
N ALA A 246 -13.68 6.10 -16.02
CA ALA A 246 -14.76 6.77 -15.31
C ALA A 246 -15.98 5.85 -15.16
N GLU A 247 -16.35 5.16 -16.25
CA GLU A 247 -17.46 4.22 -16.27
C GLU A 247 -17.21 3.02 -15.35
N GLU A 248 -16.05 2.36 -15.48
CA GLU A 248 -15.75 1.15 -14.71
C GLU A 248 -15.61 1.39 -13.22
N PHE A 249 -15.03 2.53 -12.81
CA PHE A 249 -14.86 2.85 -11.39
C PHE A 249 -16.05 3.61 -10.79
N ARG A 250 -17.13 3.84 -11.56
CA ARG A 250 -18.31 4.57 -11.10
C ARG A 250 -18.90 4.02 -9.81
N PHE A 251 -18.95 2.68 -9.66
CA PHE A 251 -19.43 2.03 -8.44
C PHE A 251 -18.69 2.48 -7.18
N TYR A 252 -17.43 2.87 -7.31
CA TYR A 252 -16.57 3.30 -6.22
C TYR A 252 -16.61 4.82 -6.05
N THR A 253 -16.55 5.58 -7.14
CA THR A 253 -16.54 7.05 -7.07
C THR A 253 -17.87 7.59 -6.55
N GLU A 254 -19.01 7.02 -6.98
CA GLU A 254 -20.34 7.40 -6.47
C GLU A 254 -20.47 7.08 -4.97
N ARG A 255 -20.00 5.91 -4.53
CA ARG A 255 -20.08 5.50 -3.13
C ARG A 255 -19.30 6.43 -2.20
N PHE A 256 -18.15 6.92 -2.65
CA PHE A 256 -17.24 7.70 -1.80
C PHE A 256 -17.20 9.20 -2.10
N GLY A 257 -17.93 9.68 -3.10
CA GLY A 257 -17.95 11.09 -3.49
C GLY A 257 -16.56 11.59 -3.93
N LEU A 258 -15.97 10.84 -4.86
CA LEU A 258 -14.70 11.14 -5.51
C LEU A 258 -14.94 11.92 -6.81
#